data_AF-A0A7R9E937-F1
#
_entry.id   AF-A0A7R9E937-F1
#
_cell.length_a   1.000
_cell.length_b   1.000
_cell.length_c   1.000
_cell.angle_alpha   90.00
_cell.angle_beta   90.00
_cell.angle_gamma   90.00
#
_symmetry.space_group_name_H-M   'P 1'
#
loop_
_entity.id
_entity.type
_entity.pdbx_description
1 polymer ?
#
loop_
_entity_poly.entity_id
_entity_poly.type
_entity_poly.pdbx_seq_one_letter_code
_entity_poly.pdbx_strand_id
1 'polypeptide(L)'
;MPAFPLEIRDVNPEVNKKLLQDFTGERTGFLQVGPDKWFMPSKFRHEADKYYNMAIRPDDTWVVAFPRSGTTMVQEILWLLSNNLDYESAYRVPQMQRFPFLE
;
A
#
# COMPACT_ATOMS: atom_id res chain seq x y z
N MET A 1 -10.17 19.89 -2.49
CA MET A 1 -9.64 18.94 -1.48
C MET A 1 -8.32 19.50 -0.97
N PRO A 2 -7.99 19.35 0.32
CA PRO A 2 -6.71 19.83 0.84
C PRO A 2 -5.54 19.15 0.11
N ALA A 3 -4.45 19.89 -0.08
CA ALA A 3 -3.21 19.31 -0.57
C ALA A 3 -2.62 18.36 0.48
N PHE A 4 -1.91 17.33 0.03
CA PHE A 4 -1.18 16.42 0.89
C PHE A 4 -0.21 17.22 1.80
N PRO A 5 -0.30 17.07 3.14
CA PRO A 5 0.34 17.99 4.06
C PRO A 5 1.82 17.69 4.32
N LEU A 6 2.34 16.55 3.85
CA LEU A 6 3.72 16.14 4.12
C LEU A 6 4.65 16.44 2.95
N GLU A 7 5.87 16.86 3.27
CA GLU A 7 6.90 17.09 2.27
C GLU A 7 7.40 15.76 1.65
N ILE A 8 7.61 15.76 0.34
CA ILE A 8 8.09 14.61 -0.42
C ILE A 8 9.43 14.95 -1.08
N ARG A 9 10.51 14.32 -0.62
CA ARG A 9 11.89 14.54 -1.08
C ARG A 9 12.43 13.30 -1.77
N ASP A 10 13.19 13.48 -2.83
CA ASP A 10 13.86 12.35 -3.47
C ASP A 10 14.97 11.81 -2.56
N VAL A 11 15.23 10.50 -2.63
CA VAL A 11 16.39 9.91 -1.96
C VAL A 11 17.67 10.44 -2.61
N ASN A 12 18.75 10.55 -1.83
CA ASN A 12 20.08 10.91 -2.33
C ASN A 12 20.42 10.12 -3.63
N PRO A 13 20.94 10.77 -4.69
CA PRO A 13 21.13 10.12 -6.00
C PRO A 13 22.03 8.87 -5.97
N GLU A 14 23.09 8.89 -5.18
CA GLU A 14 24.01 7.75 -5.05
C GLU A 14 23.32 6.57 -4.36
N VAL A 15 22.54 6.83 -3.31
CA VAL A 15 21.72 5.82 -2.63
C VAL A 15 20.64 5.29 -3.57
N ASN A 16 19.93 6.16 -4.30
CA ASN A 16 18.89 5.76 -5.24
C ASN A 16 19.45 4.87 -6.37
N LYS A 17 20.65 5.17 -6.87
CA LYS A 17 21.35 4.31 -7.84
C LYS A 17 21.60 2.91 -7.30
N LYS A 18 22.03 2.80 -6.03
CA LYS A 18 22.23 1.49 -5.38
C LYS A 18 20.89 0.77 -5.18
N LEU A 19 19.86 1.47 -4.70
CA LEU A 19 18.53 0.89 -4.52
C LEU A 19 17.96 0.33 -5.83
N LEU A 20 18.15 1.00 -6.96
CA LEU A 20 17.70 0.49 -8.26
C LEU A 20 18.48 -0.73 -8.75
N GLN A 21 19.67 -1.00 -8.21
CA GLN A 21 20.40 -2.24 -8.46
C GLN A 21 19.84 -3.40 -7.61
N ASP A 22 19.49 -3.12 -6.35
CA ASP A 22 18.99 -4.12 -5.41
C ASP A 22 17.51 -4.46 -5.67
N PHE A 23 16.67 -3.46 -5.98
CA PHE A 23 15.23 -3.58 -6.18
C PHE A 23 14.87 -3.66 -7.66
N THR A 24 15.06 -4.83 -8.25
CA THR A 24 14.85 -5.07 -9.69
C THR A 24 13.39 -5.04 -10.14
N GLY A 25 12.41 -4.78 -9.28
CA GLY A 25 11.02 -4.51 -9.66
C GLY A 25 10.75 -3.03 -9.96
N GLU A 26 11.44 -2.12 -9.28
CA GLU A 26 11.27 -0.67 -9.43
C GLU A 26 12.16 -0.14 -10.57
N ARG A 27 11.69 0.89 -11.28
CA ARG A 27 12.38 1.49 -12.45
C ARG A 27 12.53 2.99 -12.35
N THR A 28 11.73 3.62 -11.50
CA THR A 28 11.57 5.08 -11.41
C THR A 28 12.32 5.66 -10.20
N GLY A 29 12.73 4.82 -9.26
CA GLY A 29 13.47 5.22 -8.06
C GLY A 29 12.57 5.36 -6.83
N PHE A 30 13.12 5.99 -5.80
CA PHE A 30 12.51 6.08 -4.47
C PHE A 30 12.58 7.48 -3.88
N LEU A 31 11.69 7.74 -2.93
CA LEU A 31 11.55 9.02 -2.24
C LEU A 31 11.34 8.81 -0.72
N GLN A 32 11.41 9.91 0.03
CA GLN A 32 11.15 9.99 1.46
C GLN A 32 10.02 10.98 1.73
N VAL A 33 9.10 10.59 2.63
CA VAL A 33 7.91 11.37 2.96
C VAL A 33 7.92 11.80 4.43
N GLY A 34 7.68 13.09 4.67
CA GLY A 34 7.51 13.66 6.00
C GLY A 34 8.80 13.70 6.85
N PRO A 35 8.69 14.18 8.11
CA PRO A 35 9.84 14.31 9.01
C PRO A 35 10.50 12.96 9.37
N ASP A 36 9.70 11.89 9.42
CA ASP A 36 10.15 10.53 9.75
C ASP A 36 10.80 9.81 8.56
N LYS A 37 10.79 10.44 7.36
CA LYS A 37 11.43 9.93 6.15
C LYS A 37 10.92 8.56 5.70
N TRP A 38 9.60 8.39 5.69
CA TRP A 38 8.96 7.15 5.20
C TRP A 38 9.40 6.87 3.75
N PHE A 39 9.96 5.68 3.53
CA PHE A 39 10.55 5.28 2.24
C PHE A 39 9.49 4.68 1.31
N MET A 40 9.28 5.32 0.15
CA MET A 40 8.26 4.90 -0.82
C MET A 40 8.81 4.88 -2.25
N PRO A 41 8.23 4.09 -3.15
CA PRO A 41 8.46 4.21 -4.59
C PRO A 41 8.16 5.61 -5.11
N SER A 42 8.88 6.06 -6.15
CA SER A 42 8.74 7.43 -6.65
C SER A 42 7.31 7.78 -7.12
N LYS A 43 6.57 6.76 -7.59
CA LYS A 43 5.17 6.87 -8.03
C LYS A 43 4.26 7.47 -6.96
N PHE A 44 4.56 7.27 -5.67
CA PHE A 44 3.79 7.84 -4.56
C PHE A 44 3.58 9.35 -4.71
N ARG A 45 4.57 10.08 -5.26
CA ARG A 45 4.48 11.52 -5.50
C ARG A 45 3.23 11.92 -6.29
N HIS A 46 2.77 11.07 -7.21
CA HIS A 46 1.60 11.34 -8.06
C HIS A 46 0.28 10.87 -7.46
N GLU A 47 0.34 10.01 -6.45
CA GLU A 47 -0.83 9.39 -5.82
C GLU A 47 -1.12 9.93 -4.41
N ALA A 48 -0.15 10.61 -3.78
CA ALA A 48 -0.24 11.11 -2.39
C ALA A 48 -1.52 11.92 -2.12
N ASP A 49 -1.85 12.86 -3.00
CA ASP A 49 -3.08 13.66 -2.87
C ASP A 49 -4.34 12.80 -3.00
N LYS A 50 -4.33 11.77 -3.84
CA LYS A 50 -5.49 10.89 -4.04
C LYS A 50 -5.68 9.98 -2.84
N TYR A 51 -4.61 9.39 -2.32
CA TYR A 51 -4.67 8.54 -1.14
C TYR A 51 -5.11 9.33 0.09
N TYR A 52 -4.56 10.53 0.29
CA TYR A 52 -4.90 11.37 1.43
C TYR A 52 -6.35 11.84 1.43
N ASN A 53 -6.92 12.06 0.24
CA ASN A 53 -8.27 12.59 0.08
C ASN A 53 -9.29 11.57 -0.42
N MET A 54 -8.94 10.28 -0.41
CA MET A 54 -9.82 9.22 -0.89
C MET A 54 -11.12 9.20 -0.07
N ALA A 55 -12.26 9.05 -0.75
CA ALA A 55 -13.54 8.89 -0.08
C ALA A 55 -13.60 7.53 0.61
N ILE A 56 -13.74 7.54 1.93
CA ILE A 56 -13.94 6.35 2.76
C ILE A 56 -15.44 6.13 3.00
N ARG A 57 -15.80 4.87 3.26
CA ARG A 57 -17.16 4.46 3.63
C ARG A 57 -17.17 3.94 5.07
N PRO A 58 -18.30 4.08 5.80
CA PRO A 58 -18.40 3.63 7.18
C PRO A 58 -18.28 2.11 7.37
N ASP A 59 -18.45 1.34 6.29
CA ASP A 59 -18.36 -0.12 6.25
C ASP A 59 -17.02 -0.63 5.67
N ASP A 60 -16.08 0.27 5.33
CA ASP A 60 -14.76 -0.14 4.84
C ASP A 60 -13.97 -0.87 5.95
N THR A 61 -13.40 -2.02 5.60
CA THR A 61 -12.50 -2.79 6.48
C THR A 61 -11.06 -2.70 5.96
N TRP A 62 -10.16 -2.21 6.81
CA TRP A 62 -8.75 -1.98 6.47
C TRP A 62 -7.85 -3.03 7.12
N VAL A 63 -6.93 -3.60 6.34
CA VAL A 63 -5.83 -4.42 6.86
C VAL A 63 -4.53 -3.68 6.61
N VAL A 64 -4.01 -3.02 7.66
CA VAL A 64 -2.82 -2.17 7.59
C VAL A 64 -1.70 -2.80 8.41
N ALA A 65 -0.56 -3.05 7.77
CA ALA A 65 0.63 -3.53 8.45
C ALA A 65 1.90 -3.19 7.64
N PHE A 66 3.05 -3.30 8.27
CA PHE A 66 4.32 -3.32 7.55
C PHE A 66 4.40 -4.57 6.65
N PRO A 67 5.01 -4.51 5.44
CA PRO A 67 5.09 -5.66 4.56
C PRO A 67 5.67 -6.90 5.25
N ARG A 68 5.13 -8.07 4.93
CA ARG A 68 5.54 -9.39 5.47
C ARG A 68 5.18 -9.64 6.94
N SER A 69 4.28 -8.85 7.53
CA SER A 69 3.78 -9.06 8.90
C SER A 69 2.48 -9.91 9.00
N GLY A 70 2.15 -10.73 7.98
CA GLY A 70 1.01 -11.66 8.03
C GLY A 70 -0.30 -11.15 7.43
N THR A 71 -0.29 -10.07 6.64
CA THR A 71 -1.49 -9.46 6.02
C THR A 71 -2.33 -10.44 5.21
N THR A 72 -1.72 -11.31 4.40
CA THR A 72 -2.42 -12.34 3.62
C THR A 72 -3.28 -13.26 4.48
N MET A 73 -2.78 -13.68 5.65
CA MET A 73 -3.55 -14.55 6.56
C MET A 73 -4.71 -13.78 7.20
N VAL A 74 -4.44 -12.55 7.66
CA VAL A 74 -5.45 -11.70 8.29
C VAL A 74 -6.56 -11.33 7.31
N GLN A 75 -6.22 -10.99 6.06
CA GLN A 75 -7.20 -10.74 5.00
C GLN A 75 -8.12 -11.95 4.78
N GLU A 76 -7.58 -13.17 4.78
CA GLU A 76 -8.40 -14.36 4.58
C GLU A 76 -9.35 -14.63 5.74
N ILE A 77 -8.85 -14.53 6.97
CA ILE A 77 -9.66 -14.70 8.18
C ILE A 77 -10.78 -13.65 8.21
N LEU A 78 -10.45 -12.38 7.97
CA LEU A 78 -11.43 -11.30 7.97
C LEU A 78 -12.47 -11.45 6.85
N TRP A 79 -12.04 -11.89 5.67
CA TRP A 79 -12.97 -12.14 4.57
C TRP A 79 -14.01 -13.18 4.96
N LEU A 80 -13.57 -14.33 5.47
CA LEU A 80 -14.46 -15.42 5.88
C LEU A 80 -15.40 -14.99 7.00
N LEU A 81 -14.88 -14.32 8.04
CA LEU A 81 -15.71 -13.83 9.15
C LEU A 81 -16.78 -12.85 8.68
N SER A 82 -16.44 -11.97 7.72
CA SER A 82 -17.36 -10.96 7.19
C SER A 82 -18.36 -11.54 6.19
N ASN A 83 -18.11 -12.72 5.63
CA ASN A 83 -18.92 -13.38 4.61
C ASN A 83 -19.46 -14.74 5.11
N ASN A 84 -19.85 -14.81 6.38
CA ASN A 84 -20.54 -15.97 6.97
C ASN A 84 -19.81 -17.32 6.81
N LEU A 85 -18.47 -17.29 6.81
CA LEU A 85 -17.61 -18.45 6.57
C LEU A 85 -17.86 -19.13 5.20
N ASP A 86 -18.11 -18.36 4.15
CA ASP A 86 -18.26 -18.86 2.77
C ASP A 86 -16.93 -19.34 2.18
N TYR A 87 -16.55 -20.57 2.51
CA TYR A 87 -15.32 -21.20 2.02
C TYR A 87 -15.32 -21.44 0.50
N GLU A 88 -16.49 -21.65 -0.12
CA GLU A 88 -16.58 -21.91 -1.57
C GLU A 88 -16.18 -20.66 -2.37
N SER A 89 -16.74 -19.50 -2.01
CA SER A 89 -16.38 -18.24 -2.65
C SER A 89 -14.94 -17.84 -2.34
N ALA A 90 -14.47 -18.03 -1.10
CA ALA A 90 -13.08 -17.76 -0.72
C ALA A 90 -12.07 -18.56 -1.56
N TYR A 91 -12.40 -19.83 -1.86
CA TYR A 91 -11.59 -20.71 -2.69
C TYR A 91 -11.61 -20.33 -4.18
N ARG A 92 -12.77 -19.94 -4.71
CA ARG A 92 -12.94 -19.63 -6.15
C ARG A 92 -12.44 -18.24 -6.53
N VAL A 93 -12.62 -17.25 -5.65
CA VAL A 93 -12.28 -15.86 -5.96
C VAL A 93 -10.89 -15.53 -5.42
N PRO A 94 -9.93 -15.11 -6.28
CA PRO A 94 -8.60 -14.74 -5.85
C PRO A 94 -8.63 -13.65 -4.77
N GLN A 95 -7.76 -13.76 -3.76
CA GLN A 95 -7.70 -12.82 -2.65
C GLN A 95 -7.55 -11.36 -3.09
N MET A 96 -6.72 -11.10 -4.10
CA MET A 96 -6.51 -9.78 -4.70
C MET A 96 -7.77 -9.16 -5.35
N GLN A 97 -8.80 -9.95 -5.65
CA GLN A 97 -10.11 -9.44 -6.09
C GLN A 97 -11.07 -9.20 -4.91
N ARG A 98 -10.85 -9.88 -3.80
CA ARG A 98 -11.64 -9.75 -2.56
C ARG A 98 -11.16 -8.59 -1.67
N PHE A 99 -9.86 -8.32 -1.70
CA PHE A 99 -9.19 -7.24 -1.00
C PHE A 99 -8.38 -6.40 -1.99
N PRO A 100 -8.91 -5.25 -2.43
CA PRO A 100 -8.13 -4.29 -3.22
C PRO A 100 -6.87 -3.87 -2.46
N PHE A 101 -5.73 -3.90 -3.15
CA PHE A 101 -4.46 -3.46 -2.58
C PHE A 101 -4.35 -1.93 -2.69
N LEU A 102 -4.32 -1.25 -1.55
CA LEU A 102 -3.95 0.16 -1.47
C LEU A 102 -2.45 0.25 -1.17
N GLU A 103 -1.65 0.32 -2.24
CA GLU A 103 -0.47 1.19 -2.44
C GLU A 103 0.21 0.98 -3.80
#